data_AF-U6DKU9-F1
#
_entry.id   AF-U6DKU9-F1
#
_cell.length_a   1.000
_cell.length_b   1.000
_cell.length_c   1.000
_cell.angle_alpha   90.00
_cell.angle_beta   90.00
_cell.angle_gamma   90.00
#
_symmetry.space_group_name_H-M   'P 1'
#
loop_
_entity.id
_entity.type
_entity.pdbx_description
1 polymer ?
#
loop_
_entity_poly.entity_id
_entity_poly.type
_entity_poly.pdbx_seq_one_letter_code
_entity_poly.pdbx_strand_id
1 'polypeptide(L)'
;AGVTLRVLRMMRIFWVIKLARHFIGLQTLGLTLKRCYREMVMLLVFICVAMAIFSALSQLLEHGLDLETSNKDFASIPAACWWVIISMTTVGYGDMYPITMPGRILGGVCVVSGIVLLALPITFIYHSFVQCYHELKFRSARYSRSLSAEFLN
;
A
#
# COMPACT_ATOMS: atom_id res chain seq x y z
N ALA A 1 -21.80 28.92 -9.71
CA ALA A 1 -22.77 28.26 -8.79
C ALA A 1 -22.63 26.73 -8.73
N GLY A 2 -22.45 26.02 -9.86
CA GLY A 2 -22.44 24.54 -9.87
C GLY A 2 -21.23 23.85 -9.20
N VAL A 3 -20.05 24.47 -9.20
CA VAL A 3 -18.83 23.91 -8.56
C VAL A 3 -18.95 23.94 -7.04
N THR A 4 -19.44 25.03 -6.47
CA THR A 4 -19.62 25.21 -5.02
C THR A 4 -20.62 24.21 -4.43
N LEU A 5 -21.72 23.93 -5.14
CA LEU A 5 -22.69 22.88 -4.77
C LEU A 5 -22.10 21.47 -4.85
N ARG A 6 -21.18 21.23 -5.81
CA ARG A 6 -20.47 19.94 -5.97
C ARG A 6 -19.50 19.70 -4.80
N VAL A 7 -18.78 20.74 -4.39
CA VAL A 7 -17.88 20.73 -3.24
C VAL A 7 -18.65 20.56 -1.92
N LEU A 8 -19.79 21.25 -1.76
CA LEU A 8 -20.70 21.07 -0.62
C LEU A 8 -21.25 19.64 -0.52
N ARG A 9 -21.53 18.99 -1.65
CA ARG A 9 -21.96 17.58 -1.67
C ARG A 9 -20.84 16.63 -1.25
N MET A 10 -19.61 16.91 -1.66
CA MET A 10 -18.40 16.17 -1.24
C MET A 10 -18.09 16.36 0.25
N MET A 11 -18.55 17.44 0.90
CA MET A 11 -18.37 17.60 2.35
C MET A 11 -19.01 16.49 3.20
N ARG A 12 -19.94 15.69 2.64
CA ARG A 12 -20.45 14.48 3.31
C ARG A 12 -19.38 13.42 3.58
N ILE A 13 -18.25 13.44 2.86
CA ILE A 13 -17.09 12.57 3.16
C ILE A 13 -16.45 12.91 4.51
N PHE A 14 -16.45 14.17 4.94
CA PHE A 14 -16.00 14.53 6.29
C PHE A 14 -16.91 13.95 7.39
N TRP A 15 -18.18 13.71 7.07
CA TRP A 15 -19.10 13.01 7.97
C TRP A 15 -18.73 11.53 8.15
N VAL A 16 -18.22 10.87 7.11
CA VAL A 16 -17.70 9.49 7.19
C VAL A 16 -16.45 9.42 8.07
N ILE A 17 -15.58 10.45 8.03
CA ILE A 17 -14.44 10.57 8.95
C ILE A 17 -14.92 10.75 10.41
N LYS A 18 -16.06 11.42 10.63
CA LYS A 18 -16.66 11.52 11.97
C LYS A 18 -17.17 10.16 12.47
N LEU A 19 -17.69 9.32 11.57
CA LEU A 19 -18.09 7.94 11.87
C LEU A 19 -16.86 7.04 12.19
N ALA A 20 -15.72 7.27 11.53
CA ALA A 20 -14.46 6.60 11.83
C ALA A 20 -14.02 6.79 13.30
N ARG A 21 -14.35 7.95 13.90
CA ARG A 21 -14.13 8.20 15.33
C ARG A 21 -14.99 7.30 16.22
N HIS A 22 -16.13 6.80 15.76
CA HIS A 22 -17.00 5.96 16.57
C HIS A 22 -16.58 4.48 16.54
N PHE A 23 -15.76 4.09 15.56
CA PHE A 23 -15.17 2.77 15.45
C PHE A 23 -13.83 2.71 16.18
N ILE A 24 -13.82 2.10 17.36
CA ILE A 24 -12.62 1.88 18.18
C ILE A 24 -11.49 1.22 17.38
N GLY A 25 -11.82 0.29 16.47
CA GLY A 25 -10.84 -0.36 15.59
C GLY A 25 -10.09 0.61 14.68
N LEU A 26 -10.78 1.60 14.11
CA LEU A 26 -10.16 2.56 13.18
C LEU A 26 -9.32 3.62 13.93
N GLN A 27 -9.73 4.00 15.14
CA GLN A 27 -8.90 4.80 16.03
C GLN A 27 -7.62 4.07 16.44
N THR A 28 -7.72 2.79 16.76
CA THR A 28 -6.59 1.91 17.10
C THR A 28 -5.63 1.83 15.92
N LEU A 29 -6.15 1.59 14.72
CA LEU A 29 -5.36 1.51 13.50
C LEU A 29 -4.66 2.83 13.18
N GLY A 30 -5.33 3.97 13.30
CA GLY A 30 -4.72 5.29 13.08
C GLY A 30 -3.60 5.62 14.09
N LEU A 31 -3.79 5.30 15.37
CA LEU A 31 -2.77 5.50 16.40
C LEU A 31 -1.54 4.60 16.17
N THR A 32 -1.81 3.35 15.79
CA THR A 32 -0.80 2.34 15.45
C THR A 32 0.04 2.78 14.25
N LEU A 33 -0.62 3.19 13.17
CA LEU A 33 0.06 3.69 11.97
C LEU A 33 0.91 4.91 12.29
N LYS A 34 0.43 5.84 13.13
CA LYS A 34 1.24 6.98 13.56
C LYS A 34 2.48 6.56 14.36
N ARG A 35 2.35 5.53 15.21
CA ARG A 35 3.46 5.00 16.02
C ARG A 35 4.51 4.30 15.17
N CYS A 36 4.07 3.52 14.19
CA CYS A 36 4.93 2.71 13.32
C CYS A 36 5.19 3.37 11.94
N TYR A 37 4.82 4.65 11.77
CA TYR A 37 4.89 5.37 10.49
C TYR A 37 6.29 5.34 9.88
N ARG A 38 7.34 5.51 10.70
CA ARG A 38 8.72 5.51 10.22
C ARG A 38 9.10 4.16 9.61
N GLU A 39 8.77 3.07 10.28
CA GLU A 39 9.05 1.70 9.81
C GLU A 39 8.24 1.38 8.55
N MET A 40 6.95 1.75 8.54
CA MET A 40 6.08 1.55 7.38
C MET A 40 6.58 2.33 6.14
N VAL A 41 7.01 3.60 6.32
CA VAL A 41 7.57 4.40 5.23
C VAL A 41 8.86 3.80 4.69
N MET A 42 9.73 3.28 5.55
CA MET A 42 10.96 2.60 5.11
C MET A 42 10.64 1.36 4.26
N LEU A 43 9.64 0.56 4.65
CA LEU A 43 9.17 -0.58 3.85
C LEU A 43 8.59 -0.14 2.49
N LEU A 44 7.80 0.92 2.46
CA LEU A 44 7.26 1.47 1.21
C LEU A 44 8.37 1.99 0.29
N VAL A 45 9.38 2.68 0.83
CA VAL A 45 10.55 3.13 0.05
C VAL A 45 11.29 1.94 -0.54
N PHE A 46 11.48 0.86 0.22
CA PHE A 46 12.10 -0.37 -0.29
C PHE A 46 11.32 -0.96 -1.46
N ILE A 47 9.98 -1.00 -1.37
CA ILE A 47 9.11 -1.44 -2.47
C ILE A 47 9.26 -0.51 -3.67
N CYS A 48 9.24 0.81 -3.50
CA CYS A 48 9.42 1.77 -4.59
C CYS A 48 10.78 1.61 -5.30
N VAL A 49 11.85 1.35 -4.55
CA VAL A 49 13.18 1.08 -5.13
C VAL A 49 13.16 -0.22 -5.94
N ALA A 50 12.56 -1.29 -5.42
CA ALA A 50 12.42 -2.54 -6.15
C ALA A 50 11.63 -2.35 -7.46
N MET A 51 10.53 -1.59 -7.42
CA MET A 51 9.73 -1.25 -8.60
C MET A 51 10.53 -0.45 -9.63
N ALA A 52 11.34 0.52 -9.18
CA ALA A 52 12.20 1.30 -10.07
C ALA A 52 13.27 0.42 -10.75
N ILE A 53 13.82 -0.59 -10.04
CA ILE A 53 14.77 -1.55 -10.61
C ILE A 53 14.10 -2.41 -11.68
N PHE A 54 12.93 -3.01 -11.39
CA PHE A 54 12.18 -3.80 -12.37
C PHE A 54 11.75 -2.96 -13.59
N SER A 55 11.45 -1.69 -13.37
CA SER A 55 11.10 -0.73 -14.42
C SER A 55 12.29 -0.45 -15.33
N ALA A 56 13.48 -0.18 -14.78
CA ALA A 56 14.68 0.03 -15.57
C ALA A 56 15.07 -1.23 -16.37
N LEU A 57 14.92 -2.42 -15.75
CA LEU A 57 15.28 -3.68 -16.39
C LEU A 57 14.30 -4.06 -17.51
N SER A 58 12.99 -3.86 -17.31
CA SER A 58 11.99 -4.10 -18.37
C SER A 58 12.17 -3.13 -19.55
N GLN A 59 12.45 -1.85 -19.28
CA GLN A 59 12.79 -0.87 -20.32
C GLN A 59 14.02 -1.30 -21.14
N LEU A 60 15.08 -1.79 -20.48
CA LEU A 60 16.30 -2.25 -21.15
C LEU A 60 16.03 -3.48 -22.02
N LEU A 61 15.23 -4.44 -21.54
CA LEU A 61 14.93 -5.67 -22.28
C LEU A 61 13.99 -5.45 -23.47
N GLU A 62 13.05 -4.51 -23.37
CA GLU A 62 12.05 -4.24 -24.41
C GLU A 62 12.50 -3.19 -25.44
N HIS A 63 13.39 -2.27 -25.06
CA HIS A 63 13.77 -1.15 -25.92
C HIS A 63 15.28 -1.02 -26.15
N GLY A 64 16.13 -1.56 -25.26
CA GLY A 64 17.57 -1.30 -25.26
C GLY A 64 18.44 -2.37 -25.92
N LEU A 65 17.87 -3.49 -26.38
CA LEU A 65 18.63 -4.66 -26.86
C LEU A 65 18.68 -4.86 -28.38
N ASP A 66 18.32 -3.85 -29.20
CA ASP A 66 18.29 -3.93 -30.68
C ASP A 66 17.59 -5.19 -31.22
N LEU A 67 16.65 -5.73 -30.46
CA LEU A 67 15.72 -6.75 -30.92
C LEU A 67 14.76 -6.03 -31.88
N GLU A 68 14.59 -6.54 -33.11
CA GLU A 68 13.70 -6.02 -34.19
C GLU A 68 12.26 -5.65 -33.76
N THR A 69 11.88 -5.95 -32.52
CA THR A 69 10.61 -5.67 -31.86
C THR A 69 10.75 -4.51 -30.87
N SER A 70 10.87 -3.28 -31.40
CA SER A 70 10.81 -2.07 -30.57
C SER A 70 9.41 -1.87 -30.01
N ASN A 71 9.24 -2.08 -28.71
CA ASN A 71 7.98 -1.82 -28.02
C ASN A 71 7.89 -0.32 -27.68
N LYS A 72 7.00 0.41 -28.36
CA LYS A 72 6.82 1.86 -28.16
C LYS A 72 6.24 2.21 -26.79
N ASP A 73 5.56 1.27 -26.14
CA ASP A 73 4.96 1.50 -24.82
C ASP A 73 6.04 1.59 -23.73
N PHE A 74 7.18 0.94 -23.96
CA PHE A 74 8.39 1.03 -23.15
C PHE A 74 9.35 2.09 -23.73
N ALA A 75 8.88 3.33 -23.91
CA ALA A 75 9.73 4.41 -24.45
C ALA A 75 10.64 5.08 -23.40
N SER A 76 10.29 4.98 -22.12
CA SER A 76 11.05 5.61 -21.03
C SER A 76 10.89 4.85 -19.72
N ILE A 77 11.84 5.02 -18.79
CA ILE A 77 11.78 4.39 -17.47
C ILE A 77 10.45 4.71 -16.75
N PRO A 78 9.95 5.97 -16.71
CA PRO A 78 8.63 6.26 -16.12
C PRO A 78 7.45 5.54 -16.79
N ALA A 79 7.51 5.29 -18.11
CA ALA A 79 6.50 4.52 -18.81
C ALA A 79 6.54 3.04 -18.40
N ALA A 80 7.73 2.44 -18.34
CA ALA A 80 7.92 1.08 -17.81
C ALA A 80 7.48 0.96 -16.34
N CYS A 81 7.63 2.01 -15.55
CA CYS A 81 7.20 2.05 -14.15
C CYS A 81 5.68 1.89 -14.02
N TRP A 82 4.89 2.48 -14.92
CA TRP A 82 3.43 2.29 -14.95
C TRP A 82 3.07 0.81 -15.04
N TRP A 83 3.67 0.09 -15.99
CA TRP A 83 3.45 -1.34 -16.15
C TRP A 83 3.88 -2.15 -14.91
N VAL A 84 5.06 -1.87 -14.36
CA VAL A 84 5.54 -2.52 -13.13
C VAL A 84 4.58 -2.28 -11.96
N ILE A 85 4.04 -1.06 -11.81
CA ILE A 85 3.06 -0.73 -10.77
C ILE A 85 1.82 -1.60 -10.91
N ILE A 86 1.19 -1.61 -12.07
CA ILE A 86 -0.06 -2.35 -12.28
C ILE A 86 0.14 -3.87 -12.21
N SER A 87 1.32 -4.38 -12.59
CA SER A 87 1.66 -5.81 -12.52
C SER A 87 2.00 -6.27 -11.11
N MET A 88 2.87 -5.55 -10.38
CA MET A 88 3.23 -5.91 -9.00
C MET A 88 2.06 -5.78 -8.04
N THR A 89 1.16 -4.82 -8.29
CA THR A 89 -0.09 -4.66 -7.51
C THR A 89 -1.21 -5.59 -7.97
N THR A 90 -0.97 -6.48 -8.92
CA THR A 90 -1.93 -7.47 -9.45
C THR A 90 -3.18 -6.86 -10.11
N VAL A 91 -3.14 -5.56 -10.46
CA VAL A 91 -4.24 -4.89 -11.18
C VAL A 91 -4.30 -5.35 -12.63
N GLY A 92 -3.16 -5.30 -13.32
CA GLY A 92 -2.99 -5.85 -14.67
C GLY A 92 -4.02 -5.39 -15.70
N TYR A 93 -4.12 -4.07 -15.96
CA TYR A 93 -5.06 -3.54 -16.96
C TYR A 93 -4.87 -4.12 -18.37
N GLY A 94 -3.65 -4.54 -18.71
CA GLY A 94 -3.32 -5.12 -20.01
C GLY A 94 -3.16 -4.10 -21.15
N ASP A 95 -3.09 -2.82 -20.82
CA ASP A 95 -2.80 -1.70 -21.72
C ASP A 95 -1.35 -1.72 -22.22
N MET A 96 -0.44 -2.29 -21.43
CA MET A 96 0.98 -2.41 -21.71
C MET A 96 1.48 -3.77 -21.21
N TYR A 97 2.37 -4.43 -21.96
CA TYR A 97 2.99 -5.69 -21.56
C TYR A 97 4.26 -5.99 -22.35
N PRO A 98 5.23 -6.72 -21.76
CA PRO A 98 6.46 -7.11 -22.45
C PRO A 98 6.16 -8.10 -23.58
N ILE A 99 6.71 -7.82 -24.76
CA ILE A 99 6.55 -8.67 -25.95
C ILE A 99 7.76 -9.57 -26.16
N THR A 100 8.93 -9.18 -25.66
CA THR A 100 10.16 -9.96 -25.83
C THR A 100 10.18 -11.17 -24.91
N MET A 101 10.83 -12.26 -25.34
CA MET A 101 11.01 -13.45 -24.50
C MET A 101 11.70 -13.15 -23.16
N PRO A 102 12.84 -12.44 -23.10
CA PRO A 102 13.45 -12.09 -21.82
C PRO A 102 12.57 -11.14 -20.99
N GLY A 103 11.85 -10.20 -21.61
CA GLY A 103 10.90 -9.32 -20.93
C GLY A 103 9.74 -10.09 -20.28
N ARG A 104 9.22 -11.14 -20.93
CA ARG A 104 8.17 -12.01 -20.36
C ARG A 104 8.66 -12.82 -19.17
N ILE A 105 9.88 -13.38 -19.23
CA ILE A 105 10.49 -14.08 -18.09
C ILE A 105 10.67 -13.11 -16.92
N LEU A 106 11.21 -11.92 -17.18
CA LEU A 106 11.32 -10.89 -16.18
C LEU A 106 9.96 -10.49 -15.59
N GLY A 107 8.93 -10.40 -16.43
CA GLY A 107 7.58 -10.10 -15.99
C GLY A 107 7.00 -11.15 -15.05
N GLY A 108 7.26 -12.44 -15.28
CA GLY A 108 6.90 -13.49 -14.34
C GLY A 108 7.57 -13.31 -12.98
N VAL A 109 8.87 -13.03 -12.97
CA VAL A 109 9.64 -12.76 -11.73
C VAL A 109 9.13 -11.50 -11.02
N CYS A 110 8.79 -10.46 -11.78
CA CYS A 110 8.23 -9.19 -11.29
C CYS A 110 6.89 -9.40 -10.55
N VAL A 111 5.98 -10.20 -11.10
CA VAL A 111 4.70 -10.48 -10.46
C VAL A 111 4.88 -11.27 -9.16
N VAL A 112 5.70 -12.33 -9.17
CA VAL A 112 5.97 -13.14 -7.98
C VAL A 112 6.64 -12.30 -6.88
N SER A 113 7.65 -11.51 -7.24
CA SER A 113 8.33 -10.62 -6.30
C SER A 113 7.39 -9.54 -5.75
N GLY A 114 6.49 -9.00 -6.58
CA GLY A 114 5.47 -8.03 -6.16
C GLY A 114 4.54 -8.56 -5.08
N ILE A 115 4.05 -9.79 -5.22
CA ILE A 115 3.19 -10.44 -4.22
C ILE A 115 3.94 -10.57 -2.88
N VAL A 116 5.19 -11.03 -2.91
CA VAL A 116 6.02 -11.19 -1.70
C VAL A 116 6.30 -9.83 -1.05
N LEU A 117 6.67 -8.83 -1.85
CA LEU A 117 7.02 -7.49 -1.37
C LEU A 117 5.82 -6.76 -0.76
N LEU A 118 4.63 -6.89 -1.34
CA LEU A 118 3.40 -6.31 -0.81
C LEU A 118 2.87 -7.05 0.43
N ALA A 119 3.19 -8.33 0.60
CA ALA A 119 2.83 -9.07 1.81
C ALA A 119 3.53 -8.52 3.07
N LEU A 120 4.74 -7.97 2.94
CA LEU A 120 5.52 -7.42 4.06
C LEU A 120 4.83 -6.24 4.78
N PRO A 121 4.45 -5.13 4.11
CA PRO A 121 3.78 -4.02 4.76
C PRO A 121 2.39 -4.42 5.28
N ILE A 122 1.66 -5.30 4.59
CA ILE A 122 0.36 -5.81 5.06
C ILE A 122 0.52 -6.55 6.38
N THR A 123 1.49 -7.48 6.45
CA THR A 123 1.80 -8.27 7.64
C THR A 123 2.26 -7.38 8.79
N PHE A 124 3.13 -6.41 8.49
CA PHE A 124 3.59 -5.43 9.48
C PHE A 124 2.43 -4.63 10.08
N ILE A 125 1.57 -4.05 9.23
CA ILE A 125 0.38 -3.30 9.68
C ILE A 125 -0.54 -4.18 10.53
N TYR A 126 -0.75 -5.43 10.11
CA TYR A 126 -1.55 -6.40 10.86
C TYR A 126 -0.97 -6.66 12.26
N HIS A 127 0.32 -6.94 12.38
CA HIS A 127 0.97 -7.17 13.67
C HIS A 127 0.89 -5.95 14.58
N SER A 128 1.18 -4.76 14.06
CA SER A 128 1.07 -3.52 14.83
C SER A 128 -0.37 -3.30 15.31
N PHE A 129 -1.37 -3.57 14.46
CA PHE A 129 -2.77 -3.46 14.82
C PHE A 129 -3.15 -4.42 15.95
N VAL A 130 -2.77 -5.69 15.85
CA VAL A 130 -3.02 -6.71 16.89
C VAL A 130 -2.37 -6.30 18.21
N GLN A 131 -1.12 -5.81 18.18
CA GLN A 131 -0.42 -5.36 19.37
C GLN A 131 -1.13 -4.18 20.04
N CYS A 132 -1.53 -3.17 19.27
CA CYS A 132 -2.23 -2.01 19.83
C CYS A 132 -3.63 -2.38 20.34
N TYR A 133 -4.34 -3.27 19.64
CA TYR A 133 -5.63 -3.78 20.07
C TYR A 133 -5.54 -4.51 21.42
N HIS A 134 -4.54 -5.38 21.60
CA HIS A 134 -4.30 -6.04 22.88
C HIS A 134 -3.94 -5.03 23.98
N GLU A 135 -3.09 -4.05 23.70
CA GLU A 135 -2.70 -3.01 24.67
C GLU A 135 -3.92 -2.21 25.16
N LEU A 136 -4.82 -1.82 24.26
CA LEU A 136 -6.06 -1.12 24.61
C LEU A 136 -7.02 -2.01 25.42
N LYS A 137 -7.18 -3.27 25.05
CA LYS A 137 -8.03 -4.22 25.79
C LYS A 137 -7.52 -4.45 27.21
N PHE A 138 -6.20 -4.58 27.39
CA PHE A 138 -5.58 -4.70 28.72
C PHE A 138 -5.74 -3.43 29.57
N ARG A 139 -5.59 -2.25 28.98
CA ARG A 139 -5.79 -0.98 29.70
C ARG A 139 -7.23 -0.81 30.16
N SER A 140 -8.20 -1.15 29.33
CA SER A 140 -9.63 -1.13 29.71
C SER A 140 -9.93 -2.09 30.86
N ALA A 141 -9.39 -3.32 30.82
CA ALA A 141 -9.61 -4.31 31.88
C ALA A 141 -8.98 -3.90 33.21
N ARG A 142 -7.78 -3.29 33.20
CA ARG A 142 -7.16 -2.73 34.41
C ARG A 142 -7.98 -1.60 35.02
N TYR A 143 -8.49 -0.69 34.18
CA TYR A 143 -9.30 0.44 34.65
C TYR A 143 -10.60 -0.03 35.32
N SER A 144 -11.28 -1.04 34.76
CA SER A 144 -12.45 -1.64 35.42
C SER A 144 -12.09 -2.28 36.76
N ARG A 145 -10.96 -2.97 36.87
CA ARG A 145 -10.53 -3.59 38.14
C ARG A 145 -10.16 -2.55 39.20
N SER A 146 -9.47 -1.48 38.84
CA SER A 146 -9.12 -0.42 39.79
C SER A 146 -10.38 0.30 40.30
N LEU A 147 -11.36 0.56 39.42
CA LEU A 147 -12.62 1.18 39.81
C LEU A 147 -13.43 0.27 40.74
N SER A 148 -13.50 -1.03 40.45
CA SER A 148 -14.16 -1.99 41.36
C SER A 148 -13.45 -2.10 42.72
N ALA A 149 -12.13 -1.95 42.76
CA ALA A 149 -11.38 -1.94 44.03
C ALA A 149 -11.61 -0.67 44.84
N GLU A 150 -11.74 0.50 44.19
CA GLU A 150 -12.12 1.75 44.85
C GLU A 150 -13.55 1.71 45.40
N PHE A 151 -14.49 1.05 44.72
CA PHE A 151 -15.86 0.89 45.21
C PHE A 151 -16.01 -0.09 46.39
N LEU A 152 -15.03 -0.98 46.60
CA LEU A 152 -15.05 -1.99 47.66
C LEU A 152 -14.35 -1.55 48.95
N ASN A 153 -13.68 -0.38 48.94
CA ASN A 153 -13.07 0.26 50.11
C ASN A 153 -13.94 1.43 50.59
#